data_AF-A0A536CLU3-F1
#
_entry.id   AF-A0A536CLU3-F1
#
_cell.length_a   1.000
_cell.length_b   1.000
_cell.length_c   1.000
_cell.angle_alpha   90.00
_cell.angle_beta   90.00
_cell.angle_gamma   90.00
#
_symmetry.space_group_name_H-M   'P 1'
#
loop_
_entity.id
_entity.type
_entity.pdbx_description
1 polymer ?
#
loop_
_entity_poly.entity_id
_entity_poly.type
_entity_poly.pdbx_seq_one_letter_code
_entity_poly.pdbx_strand_id
1 'polypeptide(L)'
;MRSSKTVHNALALPSVLFATWYGGGLRAVDITNPQSPFELGFFFNRPAPEVKWCAEGAAGPCADPEVDAEGVPVRTKQLLPPDVFARSYPIAMNGHIVYSDENMGVYVLKYTGPHANEIPAKGLCISHNPSVTAPGYEPCAPYR
;
A
#
# COMPACT_ATOMS: atom_id res chain seq x y z
N MET A 1 16.59 5.06 -14.80
CA MET A 1 15.26 5.30 -15.37
C MET A 1 14.29 5.50 -14.21
N ARG A 2 13.54 6.60 -14.15
CA ARG A 2 12.46 6.73 -13.15
C ARG A 2 11.27 5.95 -13.70
N SER A 3 10.89 4.87 -13.01
CA SER A 3 9.74 4.03 -13.37
C SER A 3 8.49 4.88 -13.63
N SER A 4 7.66 4.43 -14.59
CA SER A 4 6.35 5.04 -14.83
C SER A 4 5.54 5.03 -13.56
N LYS A 5 4.89 6.16 -13.32
CA LYS A 5 4.50 6.59 -12.01
C LYS A 5 2.99 6.83 -12.12
N THR A 6 2.22 5.74 -11.97
CA THR A 6 0.75 5.74 -11.92
C THR A 6 0.24 5.32 -10.54
N VAL A 7 -0.75 6.04 -10.00
CA VAL A 7 -1.44 5.64 -8.76
C VAL A 7 -2.16 4.33 -9.01
N HIS A 8 -1.85 3.30 -8.22
CA HIS A 8 -2.50 1.99 -8.38
C HIS A 8 -3.77 1.91 -7.55
N ASN A 9 -3.68 2.32 -6.29
CA ASN A 9 -4.68 2.01 -5.31
C ASN A 9 -4.89 3.18 -4.36
N ALA A 10 -6.15 3.59 -4.21
CA ALA A 10 -6.55 4.67 -3.34
C ALA A 10 -7.62 4.20 -2.35
N LEU A 11 -7.49 4.67 -1.12
CA LEU A 11 -8.51 4.65 -0.09
C LEU A 11 -9.01 6.08 0.09
N ALA A 12 -10.24 6.36 -0.30
CA ALA A 12 -10.88 7.64 -0.03
C ALA A 12 -11.68 7.56 1.27
N LEU A 13 -11.50 8.56 2.13
CA LEU A 13 -12.38 8.92 3.23
C LEU A 13 -13.09 10.24 2.84
N PRO A 14 -14.06 10.75 3.62
CA PRO A 14 -14.81 11.94 3.23
C PRO A 14 -13.96 13.16 2.84
N SER A 15 -12.83 13.40 3.54
CA SER A 15 -11.99 14.59 3.31
C SER A 15 -10.56 14.27 2.88
N VAL A 16 -10.08 13.05 3.13
CA VAL A 16 -8.70 12.64 2.84
C VAL A 16 -8.65 11.36 2.02
N LEU A 17 -7.77 11.34 1.02
CA LEU A 17 -7.45 10.18 0.21
C LEU A 17 -6.05 9.69 0.54
N PHE A 18 -5.92 8.39 0.79
CA PHE A 18 -4.64 7.70 0.93
C PHE A 18 -4.34 6.91 -0.33
N ALA A 19 -3.17 7.10 -0.93
CA ALA A 19 -2.77 6.37 -2.13
C ALA A 19 -1.35 5.84 -2.02
N THR A 20 -1.11 4.64 -2.56
CA THR A 20 0.25 4.09 -2.70
C THR A 20 0.74 4.18 -4.13
N TRP A 21 2.04 4.45 -4.28
CA TRP A 21 2.60 4.78 -5.59
C TRP A 21 4.03 4.28 -5.83
N TYR A 22 4.30 2.97 -5.81
CA TYR A 22 5.67 2.46 -6.06
C TYR A 22 6.71 3.21 -5.22
N GLY A 23 7.80 3.70 -5.83
CA GLY A 23 8.81 4.54 -5.20
C GLY A 23 8.32 5.93 -4.75
N GLY A 24 7.06 6.27 -5.04
CA GLY A 24 6.31 7.36 -4.45
C GLY A 24 5.79 7.08 -3.04
N GLY A 25 5.84 5.83 -2.54
CA GLY A 25 5.42 5.49 -1.19
C GLY A 25 3.92 5.68 -0.95
N LEU A 26 3.54 5.91 0.31
CA LEU A 26 2.19 6.28 0.72
C LEU A 26 2.01 7.79 0.66
N ARG A 27 0.85 8.24 0.19
CA ARG A 27 0.45 9.63 0.00
C ARG A 27 -0.85 9.88 0.74
N ALA A 28 -0.96 11.03 1.39
CA ALA A 28 -2.22 11.56 1.92
C ALA A 28 -2.56 12.85 1.16
N VAL A 29 -3.78 12.94 0.65
CA VAL A 29 -4.23 14.04 -0.22
C VAL A 29 -5.55 14.57 0.33
N ASP A 30 -5.64 15.88 0.53
CA ASP A 30 -6.91 16.54 0.83
C ASP A 30 -7.78 16.56 -0.43
N ILE A 31 -9.02 16.12 -0.28
CA ILE A 31 -10.00 16.06 -1.37
C ILE A 31 -11.28 16.83 -1.04
N THR A 32 -11.25 17.72 -0.04
CA THR A 32 -12.41 18.53 0.37
C THR A 32 -12.90 19.45 -0.75
N ASN A 33 -11.98 19.93 -1.60
CA ASN A 33 -12.29 20.61 -2.85
C ASN A 33 -11.90 19.73 -4.04
N PRO A 34 -12.85 19.12 -4.77
CA PRO A 34 -12.54 18.24 -5.90
C PRO A 34 -11.90 18.97 -7.08
N GLN A 35 -11.99 20.30 -7.14
CA GLN A 35 -11.34 21.11 -8.17
C GLN A 35 -9.90 21.51 -7.81
N SER A 36 -9.49 21.28 -6.56
CA SER A 36 -8.15 21.66 -6.08
C SER A 36 -7.63 20.71 -4.98
N PRO A 37 -7.40 19.43 -5.30
CA PRO A 37 -6.79 18.50 -4.36
C PRO A 37 -5.32 18.87 -4.11
N PHE A 38 -4.83 18.65 -2.89
CA PHE A 38 -3.43 18.94 -2.53
C PHE A 38 -2.87 17.93 -1.52
N GLU A 39 -1.54 17.72 -1.52
CA GLU A 39 -0.89 16.75 -0.65
C GLU A 39 -0.84 17.25 0.81
N LEU A 40 -1.33 16.42 1.73
CA LEU A 40 -1.26 16.63 3.18
C LEU A 40 -0.03 16.01 3.81
N GLY A 41 0.54 14.98 3.17
CA GLY A 41 1.75 14.33 3.64
C GLY A 41 2.10 13.07 2.85
N PHE A 42 3.26 12.50 3.18
CA PHE A 42 3.75 11.29 2.55
C PHE A 42 4.56 10.45 3.53
N PHE A 43 4.71 9.17 3.20
CA PHE A 43 5.63 8.26 3.87
C PHE A 43 6.40 7.43 2.85
N PHE A 44 7.71 7.37 3.03
CA PHE A 44 8.60 6.47 2.30
C PHE A 44 9.22 5.50 3.30
N ASN A 45 9.06 4.21 3.05
CA ASN A 45 9.85 3.21 3.76
C ASN A 45 11.31 3.25 3.32
N ARG A 46 12.20 2.85 4.23
CA ARG A 46 13.61 2.66 3.88
C ARG A 46 13.72 1.39 3.02
N PRO A 47 14.36 1.43 1.85
CA PRO A 47 14.58 0.22 1.05
C PRO A 47 15.41 -0.82 1.81
N ALA A 48 15.15 -2.10 1.55
CA ALA A 48 15.90 -3.19 2.16
C ALA A 48 17.24 -3.32 1.45
N PRO A 49 18.27 -3.78 2.15
CA PRO A 49 19.52 -4.14 1.50
C PRO A 49 19.33 -5.30 0.52
N GLU A 50 18.40 -6.23 0.80
CA GLU A 50 18.11 -7.38 -0.05
C GLU A 50 16.67 -7.89 0.13
N VAL A 51 16.14 -8.53 -0.91
CA VAL A 51 14.88 -9.28 -0.87
C VAL A 51 15.14 -10.78 -1.01
N LYS A 52 14.30 -11.61 -0.36
CA LYS A 52 14.33 -13.08 -0.52
C LYS A 52 13.70 -13.50 -1.85
N TRP A 53 12.63 -12.83 -2.24
CA TRP A 53 11.88 -13.10 -3.45
C TRP A 53 11.79 -11.83 -4.27
N CYS A 54 12.47 -11.84 -5.41
CA CYS A 54 12.33 -10.81 -6.42
C CYS A 54 10.94 -10.93 -7.05
N ALA A 55 10.14 -9.87 -6.99
CA ALA A 55 8.91 -9.76 -7.77
C ALA A 55 9.26 -9.19 -9.15
N GLU A 56 9.24 -10.04 -10.17
CA GLU A 56 9.62 -9.65 -11.53
C GLU A 56 8.64 -8.61 -12.09
N GLY A 57 9.16 -7.47 -12.58
CA GLY A 57 8.38 -6.31 -12.96
C GLY A 57 9.11 -4.99 -12.68
N ALA A 58 8.48 -4.05 -11.99
CA ALA A 58 9.00 -2.68 -11.82
C ALA A 58 10.04 -2.50 -10.69
N ALA A 59 10.51 -3.59 -10.05
CA ALA A 59 11.61 -3.55 -9.09
C ALA A 59 12.99 -3.68 -9.77
N GLY A 60 13.10 -4.41 -10.88
CA GLY A 60 14.37 -4.62 -11.60
C GLY A 60 14.57 -6.08 -12.00
N PRO A 61 15.68 -6.41 -12.67
CA PRO A 61 15.93 -7.77 -13.12
C PRO A 61 16.21 -8.70 -11.92
N CYS A 62 15.62 -9.89 -11.99
CA CYS A 62 15.84 -10.95 -11.03
C CYS A 62 17.01 -11.83 -11.47
N ALA A 63 17.74 -12.39 -10.49
CA ALA A 63 18.71 -13.45 -10.73
C ALA A 63 17.98 -14.78 -11.01
N ASP A 64 18.72 -15.77 -11.51
CA ASP A 64 18.22 -17.14 -11.54
C ASP A 64 17.86 -17.61 -10.11
N PRO A 65 16.81 -18.43 -9.95
CA PRO A 65 16.42 -18.95 -8.65
C PRO A 65 17.55 -19.81 -8.05
N GLU A 66 17.89 -19.54 -6.79
CA GLU A 66 18.65 -20.48 -5.97
C GLU A 66 17.70 -21.62 -5.60
N VAL A 67 18.11 -22.86 -5.88
CA VAL A 67 17.30 -24.07 -5.64
C VAL A 67 17.90 -24.95 -4.55
N ASP A 68 17.07 -25.73 -3.87
CA ASP A 68 17.53 -26.79 -2.95
C ASP A 68 18.00 -28.06 -3.69
N ALA A 69 18.31 -29.12 -2.95
CA ALA A 69 18.82 -30.38 -3.50
C ALA A 69 17.79 -31.09 -4.41
N GLU A 70 16.51 -30.82 -4.19
CA GLU A 70 15.37 -31.33 -4.95
C GLU A 70 15.02 -30.44 -6.15
N GLY A 71 15.73 -29.32 -6.35
CA GLY A 71 15.51 -28.38 -7.44
C GLY A 71 14.35 -27.39 -7.18
N VAL A 72 13.86 -27.28 -5.94
CA VAL A 72 12.81 -26.34 -5.57
C VAL A 72 13.43 -24.96 -5.32
N PRO A 73 12.91 -23.88 -5.91
CA PRO A 73 13.36 -22.54 -5.61
C PRO A 73 13.23 -22.21 -4.12
N VAL A 74 14.32 -21.75 -3.52
CA VAL A 74 14.37 -21.30 -2.12
C VAL A 74 14.60 -19.79 -1.98
N ARG A 75 15.14 -19.16 -3.03
CA ARG A 75 15.39 -17.71 -3.10
C ARG A 75 15.50 -17.26 -4.56
N THR A 76 15.03 -16.05 -4.84
CA THR A 76 15.33 -15.34 -6.10
C THR A 76 15.77 -13.94 -5.76
N LYS A 77 17.06 -13.62 -5.97
CA LYS A 77 17.59 -12.28 -5.65
C LYS A 77 17.23 -11.28 -6.72
N GLN A 78 17.12 -10.02 -6.30
CA GLN A 78 17.13 -8.89 -7.22
C GLN A 78 18.58 -8.50 -7.53
N LEU A 79 18.89 -8.25 -8.80
CA LEU A 79 20.26 -7.91 -9.23
C LEU A 79 20.62 -6.45 -8.98
N LEU A 80 19.60 -5.59 -8.82
CA LEU A 80 19.76 -4.20 -8.43
C LEU A 80 19.29 -4.03 -6.97
N PRO A 81 19.80 -3.00 -6.26
CA PRO A 81 19.28 -2.65 -4.94
C PRO A 81 17.75 -2.53 -4.99
N PRO A 82 17.02 -3.16 -4.06
CA PRO A 82 15.57 -3.03 -4.00
C PRO A 82 15.16 -1.56 -3.87
N ASP A 83 14.16 -1.15 -4.65
CA ASP A 83 13.52 0.16 -4.50
C ASP A 83 12.21 0.00 -3.69
N VAL A 84 11.68 1.11 -3.20
CA VAL A 84 10.35 1.16 -2.59
C VAL A 84 9.30 0.77 -3.63
N PHE A 85 8.48 -0.19 -3.26
CA PHE A 85 7.49 -0.80 -4.14
C PHE A 85 6.12 -0.90 -3.46
N ALA A 86 5.64 0.24 -2.97
CA ALA A 86 4.33 0.40 -2.38
C ALA A 86 3.22 0.18 -3.43
N ARG A 87 2.72 -1.06 -3.55
CA ARG A 87 1.71 -1.44 -4.55
C ARG A 87 0.38 -1.90 -3.95
N SER A 88 0.27 -2.27 -2.68
CA SER A 88 -1.02 -2.76 -2.15
C SER A 88 -2.10 -1.69 -2.09
N TYR A 89 -3.38 -2.08 -2.01
CA TYR A 89 -4.42 -1.16 -1.54
C TYR A 89 -4.16 -0.76 -0.08
N PRO A 90 -4.00 0.54 0.25
CA PRO A 90 -3.97 0.94 1.64
C PRO A 90 -5.34 0.66 2.25
N ILE A 91 -5.34 0.10 3.45
CA ILE A 91 -6.54 -0.15 4.24
C ILE A 91 -6.46 0.65 5.53
N ALA A 92 -7.60 0.91 6.16
CA ALA A 92 -7.64 1.54 7.47
C ALA A 92 -8.28 0.60 8.49
N MET A 93 -7.60 0.41 9.62
CA MET A 93 -8.11 -0.39 10.74
C MET A 93 -7.46 0.04 12.05
N ASN A 94 -8.22 -0.06 13.16
CA ASN A 94 -7.75 0.28 14.50
C ASN A 94 -7.09 1.68 14.59
N GLY A 95 -7.58 2.66 13.84
CA GLY A 95 -7.00 4.01 13.79
C GLY A 95 -5.66 4.11 13.06
N HIS A 96 -5.28 3.10 12.28
CA HIS A 96 -4.04 3.06 11.51
C HIS A 96 -4.33 2.90 10.01
N ILE A 97 -3.39 3.36 9.20
CA ILE A 97 -3.28 3.05 7.77
C ILE A 97 -2.32 1.88 7.62
N VAL A 98 -2.72 0.85 6.90
CA VAL A 98 -1.92 -0.34 6.64
C VAL A 98 -1.74 -0.50 5.14
N TYR A 99 -0.51 -0.71 4.69
CA TYR A 99 -0.21 -1.03 3.30
C TYR A 99 0.99 -1.97 3.24
N SER A 100 1.10 -2.73 2.16
CA SER A 100 2.23 -3.58 1.83
C SER A 100 3.04 -2.99 0.68
N ASP A 101 4.35 -3.03 0.87
CA ASP A 101 5.35 -2.92 -0.16
C ASP A 101 5.77 -4.34 -0.56
N GLU A 102 5.79 -4.64 -1.85
CA GLU A 102 6.06 -6.03 -2.30
C GLU A 102 7.48 -6.50 -1.95
N ASN A 103 8.44 -5.58 -1.88
CA ASN A 103 9.82 -5.88 -1.50
C ASN A 103 10.02 -5.86 0.01
N MET A 104 9.22 -5.06 0.72
CA MET A 104 9.53 -4.65 2.10
C MET A 104 8.51 -5.10 3.14
N GLY A 105 7.43 -5.76 2.73
CA GLY A 105 6.41 -6.28 3.62
C GLY A 105 5.38 -5.24 4.05
N VAL A 106 4.79 -5.46 5.23
CA VAL A 106 3.62 -4.72 5.72
C VAL A 106 4.06 -3.55 6.61
N TYR A 107 3.47 -2.37 6.36
CA TYR A 107 3.62 -1.17 7.16
C TYR A 107 2.30 -0.84 7.85
N VAL A 108 2.37 -0.56 9.15
CA VAL A 108 1.26 -0.09 9.98
C VAL A 108 1.60 1.31 10.46
N LEU A 109 0.85 2.30 10.00
CA LEU A 109 1.17 3.71 10.18
C LEU A 109 0.04 4.44 10.91
N LYS A 110 0.41 5.30 11.85
CA LYS A 110 -0.51 6.27 12.44
C LYS A 110 -0.41 7.57 11.67
N TYR A 111 -1.50 7.98 11.04
CA TYR A 111 -1.57 9.29 10.41
C TYR A 111 -1.98 10.36 11.43
N THR A 112 -1.25 11.47 11.44
CA THR A 112 -1.37 12.54 12.43
C THR A 112 -1.70 13.90 11.82
N GLY A 113 -2.01 13.95 10.52
CA GLY A 113 -2.35 15.18 9.81
C GLY A 113 -3.84 15.55 9.90
N PRO A 114 -4.29 16.57 9.15
CA PRO A 114 -5.70 16.95 9.05
C PRO A 114 -6.60 15.77 8.67
N HIS A 115 -7.82 15.73 9.21
CA HIS A 115 -8.82 14.66 8.99
C HIS A 115 -8.44 13.28 9.56
N ALA A 116 -7.43 13.19 10.44
CA ALA A 116 -7.05 11.92 11.08
C ALA A 116 -8.20 11.26 11.89
N ASN A 117 -9.18 12.05 12.32
CA ASN A 117 -10.40 11.57 12.98
C ASN A 117 -11.32 10.75 12.04
N GLU A 118 -11.14 10.81 10.73
CA GLU A 118 -11.88 10.00 9.76
C GLU A 118 -11.38 8.56 9.67
N ILE A 119 -10.19 8.26 10.21
CA ILE A 119 -9.61 6.91 10.17
C ILE A 119 -10.41 6.00 11.12
N PRO A 120 -11.01 4.91 10.61
CA PRO A 120 -11.89 4.08 11.41
C PRO A 120 -11.17 3.34 12.53
N ALA A 121 -11.79 3.35 13.72
CA ALA A 121 -11.30 2.63 14.89
C ALA A 121 -11.50 1.10 14.82
N LYS A 122 -12.37 0.59 13.94
CA LYS A 122 -12.67 -0.86 13.83
C LYS A 122 -12.15 -1.49 12.54
N GLY A 123 -12.06 -0.74 11.44
CA GLY A 123 -11.74 -1.29 10.12
C GLY A 123 -12.60 -0.69 9.01
N LEU A 124 -12.23 -0.98 7.77
CA LEU A 124 -13.06 -0.78 6.59
C LEU A 124 -13.57 -2.13 6.08
N CYS A 125 -14.72 -2.10 5.43
CA CYS A 125 -15.23 -3.27 4.73
C CYS A 125 -14.66 -3.32 3.32
N ILE A 126 -13.69 -4.21 3.14
CA ILE A 126 -13.05 -4.43 1.85
C ILE A 126 -13.86 -5.50 1.13
N SER A 127 -14.27 -5.23 -0.11
CA SER A 127 -15.09 -6.13 -0.96
C SER A 127 -14.44 -7.48 -1.30
N HIS A 128 -13.24 -7.77 -0.77
CA HIS A 128 -12.46 -8.98 -1.05
C HIS A 128 -12.19 -9.86 0.18
N ASN A 129 -12.87 -9.62 1.31
CA ASN A 129 -12.84 -10.56 2.44
C ASN A 129 -14.12 -11.42 2.47
N PRO A 130 -14.09 -12.68 1.99
CA PRO A 130 -15.26 -13.55 1.92
C PRO A 130 -15.81 -13.97 3.30
N SER A 131 -15.14 -13.60 4.40
CA SER A 131 -15.53 -13.96 5.78
C SER A 131 -16.10 -12.79 6.60
N VAL A 132 -16.32 -11.61 5.99
CA VAL A 132 -16.93 -10.47 6.70
C VAL A 132 -18.45 -10.65 6.76
N THR A 133 -18.97 -10.87 7.97
CA THR A 133 -20.41 -10.99 8.25
C THR A 133 -21.02 -9.77 8.93
N ALA A 134 -20.23 -8.73 9.26
CA ALA A 134 -20.72 -7.50 9.90
C ALA A 134 -19.94 -6.24 9.43
N PRO A 135 -20.57 -5.32 8.64
CA PRO A 135 -19.90 -4.17 7.99
C PRO A 135 -19.85 -2.81 8.73
N GLY A 136 -18.95 -1.91 8.26
CA GLY A 136 -18.95 -0.43 8.39
C GLY A 136 -17.54 0.17 8.15
N TYR A 137 -17.26 1.17 7.32
CA TYR A 137 -17.97 2.10 6.39
C TYR A 137 -17.35 1.92 4.98
N GLU A 138 -17.96 2.08 3.80
CA GLU A 138 -19.24 2.66 3.35
C GLU A 138 -20.36 1.57 3.24
N PRO A 139 -21.62 1.88 2.88
CA PRO A 139 -22.80 1.19 3.41
C PRO A 139 -22.86 -0.33 3.19
N CYS A 140 -23.39 -1.03 4.19
CA CYS A 140 -24.30 -2.16 3.94
C CYS A 140 -25.67 -1.92 4.62
N ALA A 141 -26.14 -0.67 4.57
CA ALA A 141 -27.56 -0.32 4.56
C ALA A 141 -27.73 0.74 3.46
N PRO A 142 -28.69 0.60 2.52
CA PRO A 142 -28.85 1.56 1.43
C PRO A 142 -29.02 2.96 2.00
N TYR A 143 -28.32 3.94 1.40
CA TYR A 143 -28.49 5.36 1.69
C TYR A 143 -30.00 5.67 1.78
N ARG A 144 -30.45 6.24 2.90
CA ARG A 144 -31.79 6.86 3.02
C ARG A 144 -31.69 8.33 2.64
#